data_AF-A0A7R9J0U0-F1
#
_entry.id   AF-A0A7R9J0U0-F1
#
_cell.length_a   1.000
_cell.length_b   1.000
_cell.length_c   1.000
_cell.angle_alpha   90.00
_cell.angle_beta   90.00
_cell.angle_gamma   90.00
#
_symmetry.space_group_name_H-M   'P 1'
#
loop_
_entity.id
_entity.type
_entity.pdbx_description
1 polymer ?
#
loop_
_entity_poly.entity_id
_entity_poly.type
_entity_poly.pdbx_seq_one_letter_code
_entity_poly.pdbx_strand_id
1 'polypeptide(L)'
;MVSVQLHNLNNALEVDNVIQLSSCQPHCIATLTRKNICTDMKKDVEYDVNLTFWVYLLVRVFIGMIGGTAFAMFEGAVIAILREQNGDYGMQRIYATMGGMISSPLSGLLIDYASRGIGYTDFR
;
A
#
# COMPACT_ATOMS: atom_id res chain seq x y z
N MET A 1 14.64 40.29 -25.59
CA MET A 1 13.50 40.71 -24.74
C MET A 1 12.81 39.44 -24.28
N VAL A 2 12.87 39.12 -22.99
CA VAL A 2 12.27 37.89 -22.44
C VAL A 2 11.08 38.30 -21.59
N SER A 3 9.89 37.83 -21.96
CA SER A 3 8.67 38.04 -21.20
C SER A 3 8.52 36.91 -20.19
N VAL A 4 8.65 37.21 -18.90
CA VAL A 4 8.38 36.26 -17.82
C VAL A 4 6.99 36.53 -17.28
N GLN A 5 6.15 35.50 -17.26
CA GLN A 5 4.80 35.58 -16.71
C GLN A 5 4.87 35.17 -15.24
N LEU A 6 4.58 36.12 -14.35
CA LEU A 6 4.52 35.83 -12.92
C LEU A 6 3.12 35.34 -12.58
N HIS A 7 3.08 34.10 -12.09
CA HIS A 7 1.84 33.43 -11.74
C HIS A 7 1.43 33.75 -10.31
N ASN A 8 0.13 34.02 -10.09
CA ASN A 8 -0.38 34.33 -8.76
C ASN A 8 -0.17 33.14 -7.81
N LEU A 9 0.45 33.39 -6.65
CA LEU A 9 0.81 32.37 -5.66
C LEU A 9 -0.42 31.63 -5.09
N ASN A 10 -1.59 32.28 -5.09
CA ASN A 10 -2.83 31.74 -4.55
C ASN A 10 -3.69 31.06 -5.61
N ASN A 11 -3.45 31.34 -6.90
CA ASN A 11 -4.20 30.76 -8.01
C ASN A 11 -3.29 30.62 -9.23
N ALA A 12 -2.69 29.44 -9.36
CA ALA A 12 -1.69 29.08 -10.38
C ALA A 12 -2.21 29.05 -11.83
N LEU A 13 -3.40 29.61 -12.11
CA LEU A 13 -4.01 29.75 -13.43
C LEU A 13 -4.20 31.21 -13.87
N GLU A 14 -4.07 32.19 -12.96
CA GLU A 14 -4.15 33.62 -13.25
C GLU A 14 -2.77 34.28 -13.33
N VAL A 15 -2.44 34.87 -14.48
CA VAL A 15 -1.19 35.61 -14.72
C VAL A 15 -1.39 37.04 -14.24
N ASP A 16 -0.73 37.39 -13.13
CA ASP A 16 -0.94 38.68 -12.47
C ASP A 16 -0.25 39.82 -13.23
N ASN A 17 0.98 39.60 -13.71
CA ASN A 17 1.73 40.59 -14.49
C ASN A 17 2.75 39.95 -15.45
N VAL A 18 2.92 40.55 -16.64
CA VAL A 18 3.95 40.17 -17.62
C VAL A 18 5.10 41.17 -17.56
N ILE A 19 6.22 40.76 -16.97
CA ILE A 19 7.40 41.62 -16.86
C ILE A 19 8.29 41.42 -18.08
N GLN A 20 8.51 42.50 -18.83
CA GLN A 20 9.38 42.52 -20.00
C GLN A 20 10.81 42.84 -19.56
N LEU A 21 11.67 41.82 -19.46
CA LEU A 21 13.07 42.02 -19.09
C LEU A 21 13.91 42.28 -20.35
N SER A 22 14.45 43.50 -20.44
CA SER A 22 15.29 43.95 -21.57
C SER A 22 16.78 43.64 -21.37
N SER A 23 17.21 43.31 -20.15
CA SER A 23 18.59 42.94 -19.82
C SER A 23 18.60 41.79 -18.80
N CYS A 24 18.67 40.55 -19.29
CA CYS A 24 18.92 39.39 -18.44
C CYS A 24 20.44 39.24 -18.25
N GLN A 25 20.92 39.41 -17.01
CA GLN A 25 22.27 38.98 -16.63
C GLN A 25 22.18 37.85 -15.61
N PRO A 26 23.00 36.80 -15.73
CA PRO A 26 23.05 35.75 -14.72
C PRO A 26 23.54 36.36 -13.41
N HIS A 27 22.70 36.36 -12.39
CA HIS A 27 23.06 36.78 -11.04
C HIS A 27 23.04 35.58 -10.10
N CYS A 28 24.14 35.36 -9.38
CA CYS A 28 24.19 34.33 -8.35
C CYS A 28 23.42 34.85 -7.13
N ILE A 29 22.25 34.26 -6.86
CA ILE A 29 21.42 34.64 -5.71
C ILE A 29 22.07 34.19 -4.39
N ALA A 30 22.81 33.07 -4.41
CA ALA A 30 23.63 32.63 -3.30
C ALA A 30 24.74 31.67 -3.77
N THR A 31 25.92 31.75 -3.17
CA THR A 31 26.99 30.76 -3.32
C THR A 31 26.99 29.86 -2.10
N LEU A 32 26.47 28.65 -2.25
CA LEU A 32 26.33 27.68 -1.17
C LEU A 32 27.30 26.53 -1.40
N THR A 33 27.93 26.05 -0.33
CA THR A 33 28.81 24.89 -0.40
C THR A 33 27.96 23.64 -0.59
N ARG A 34 28.25 22.82 -1.60
CA ARG A 34 27.49 21.59 -1.94
C ARG A 34 27.17 20.71 -0.73
N LYS A 35 28.10 20.64 0.24
CA LYS A 35 27.95 19.87 1.47
C LYS A 35 26.77 20.32 2.33
N ASN A 36 26.43 21.61 2.35
CA ASN A 36 25.38 22.19 3.20
C ASN A 36 23.98 22.11 2.56
N ILE A 37 23.89 21.75 1.28
CA ILE A 37 22.61 21.48 0.58
C ILE A 37 22.20 20.02 0.80
N CYS A 38 23.17 19.10 0.87
CA CYS A 38 22.92 17.67 1.06
C CYS A 38 22.84 17.24 2.53
N THR A 39 22.83 18.18 3.49
CA THR A 39 22.73 17.89 4.93
C THR A 39 21.30 17.74 5.44
N ASP A 40 20.29 17.77 4.56
CA ASP A 40 18.93 17.43 4.98
C ASP A 40 18.88 15.94 5.37
N MET A 41 18.94 15.70 6.69
CA MET A 41 18.98 14.39 7.34
C MET A 41 17.59 13.76 7.42
N LYS A 42 16.81 13.81 6.34
CA LYS A 42 15.70 12.88 6.16
C LYS A 42 16.17 11.76 5.24
N LYS A 43 17.10 10.95 5.75
CA LYS A 43 17.39 9.66 5.11
C LYS A 43 16.14 8.81 5.25
N ASP A 44 15.37 8.71 4.18
CA ASP A 44 14.43 7.61 4.02
C ASP A 44 15.21 6.30 4.18
N VAL A 45 14.74 5.43 5.06
CA VAL A 45 15.38 4.14 5.31
C VAL A 45 15.27 3.33 4.03
N GLU A 46 16.36 3.24 3.27
CA GLU A 46 16.47 2.34 2.11
C GLU A 46 16.51 0.91 2.65
N TYR A 47 15.34 0.28 2.75
CA TYR A 47 15.23 -1.15 2.93
C TYR A 47 15.62 -1.86 1.63
N ASP A 48 16.31 -3.00 1.75
CA ASP A 48 16.65 -3.83 0.60
C ASP A 48 15.37 -4.39 -0.02
N VAL A 49 14.92 -3.74 -1.09
CA VAL A 49 13.68 -4.06 -1.80
C VAL A 49 13.71 -5.50 -2.35
N ASN A 50 14.90 -6.00 -2.71
CA ASN A 50 15.06 -7.34 -3.26
C ASN A 50 14.81 -8.39 -2.17
N LEU A 51 15.43 -8.25 -0.99
CA LEU A 51 15.22 -9.15 0.14
C LEU A 51 13.74 -9.18 0.56
N THR A 52 13.15 -8.01 0.80
CA THR A 52 11.75 -7.89 1.23
C THR A 52 10.80 -8.51 0.21
N PHE A 53 11.04 -8.29 -1.08
CA PHE A 53 10.25 -8.88 -2.15
C PHE A 53 10.31 -10.42 -2.15
N TRP A 54 11.50 -11.01 -2.13
CA TRP A 54 11.64 -12.47 -2.19
C TRP A 54 11.11 -13.17 -0.94
N VAL A 55 11.35 -12.59 0.25
CA VAL A 55 10.81 -13.12 1.50
C VAL A 55 9.28 -13.07 1.49
N TYR A 56 8.71 -11.93 1.10
CA TYR A 56 7.27 -11.78 0.98
C TYR A 56 6.66 -12.74 -0.05
N LEU A 57 7.29 -12.88 -1.21
CA LEU A 57 6.85 -13.79 -2.27
C LEU A 57 6.87 -15.24 -1.78
N LEU A 58 7.94 -15.66 -1.11
CA LEU A 58 8.06 -16.99 -0.53
C LEU A 58 6.93 -17.25 0.47
N VAL A 59 6.75 -16.36 1.45
CA VAL A 59 5.70 -16.49 2.47
C VAL A 59 4.31 -16.55 1.81
N ARG A 60 4.04 -15.67 0.84
CA ARG A 60 2.76 -15.63 0.12
C ARG A 60 2.50 -16.91 -0.68
N VAL A 61 3.52 -17.47 -1.33
CA VAL A 61 3.41 -18.74 -2.07
C VAL A 61 3.12 -19.91 -1.13
N PHE A 62 3.82 -20.00 0.00
CA PHE A 62 3.57 -21.07 0.98
C PHE A 62 2.19 -20.97 1.60
N ILE A 63 1.75 -19.78 1.99
CA ILE A 63 0.39 -19.56 2.52
C ILE A 63 -0.65 -19.94 1.47
N GLY A 64 -0.44 -19.57 0.20
CA GLY A 64 -1.33 -19.96 -0.91
C GLY A 64 -1.38 -21.46 -1.13
N MET A 65 -0.23 -22.14 -1.15
CA MET A 65 -0.14 -23.59 -1.34
C MET A 65 -0.79 -24.35 -0.18
N ILE A 66 -0.48 -23.99 1.07
CA ILE A 66 -1.04 -24.64 2.26
C ILE A 66 -2.54 -24.35 2.35
N GLY A 67 -2.95 -23.09 2.14
CA GLY A 67 -4.36 -22.71 2.17
C GLY A 67 -5.19 -23.44 1.11
N GLY A 68 -4.70 -23.51 -0.13
CA GLY A 68 -5.40 -24.20 -1.22
C GLY A 68 -5.50 -25.71 -1.00
N THR A 69 -4.40 -26.36 -0.58
CA THR A 69 -4.39 -27.80 -0.30
C THR A 69 -5.24 -28.15 0.91
N ALA A 70 -5.14 -27.38 2.00
CA ALA A 70 -5.95 -27.60 3.21
C ALA A 70 -7.44 -27.43 2.92
N PHE A 71 -7.85 -26.43 2.14
CA PHE A 71 -9.25 -26.23 1.78
C PHE A 71 -9.81 -27.39 0.96
N ALA A 72 -9.06 -27.85 -0.06
CA ALA A 72 -9.46 -28.99 -0.87
C ALA A 72 -9.55 -30.29 -0.05
N MET A 73 -8.58 -30.54 0.84
CA MET A 73 -8.60 -31.71 1.73
C MET A 73 -9.74 -31.63 2.75
N PHE A 74 -10.03 -30.44 3.28
CA PHE A 74 -11.12 -30.23 4.23
C PHE A 74 -12.48 -30.52 3.61
N GLU A 75 -12.77 -29.98 2.42
CA GLU A 75 -14.00 -30.29 1.68
C GLU A 75 -14.15 -31.79 1.42
N GLY A 76 -13.07 -32.45 0.99
CA GLY A 76 -13.05 -33.91 0.78
C GLY A 76 -13.33 -34.71 2.06
N ALA A 77 -12.70 -34.33 3.18
CA ALA A 77 -12.87 -35.00 4.47
C ALA A 77 -14.29 -34.82 5.03
N VAL A 78 -14.87 -33.63 4.93
CA VAL A 78 -16.23 -33.39 5.44
C VAL A 78 -17.27 -34.17 4.63
N ILE A 79 -17.11 -34.25 3.30
CA ILE A 79 -18.01 -35.08 2.46
C ILE A 79 -17.94 -36.56 2.87
N ALA A 80 -16.75 -37.08 3.18
CA ALA A 80 -16.60 -38.45 3.65
C ALA A 80 -17.34 -38.70 4.97
N ILE A 81 -17.18 -37.80 5.94
CA ILE A 81 -17.85 -37.89 7.26
C ILE A 81 -19.37 -37.77 7.11
N LEU A 82 -19.85 -36.84 6.28
CA LEU A 82 -21.29 -36.66 6.05
C LEU A 82 -21.93 -37.89 5.43
N ARG A 83 -21.24 -38.57 4.50
CA ARG A 83 -21.73 -39.84 3.93
C ARG A 83 -21.85 -40.92 4.99
N GLU A 84 -20.91 -41.01 5.91
CA GLU A 84 -20.93 -42.01 6.98
C GLU A 84 -22.05 -41.74 8.00
N GLN A 85 -22.37 -40.46 8.25
CA GLN A 85 -23.42 -40.05 9.19
C GLN A 85 -24.79 -39.78 8.53
N ASN A 86 -24.95 -40.07 7.22
CA ASN A 86 -26.15 -39.71 6.43
C ASN A 86 -26.59 -38.23 6.60
N GLY A 87 -25.61 -37.32 6.69
CA GLY A 87 -25.85 -35.90 6.92
C GLY A 87 -26.13 -35.11 5.64
N ASP A 88 -26.85 -33.99 5.79
CA ASP A 88 -27.21 -33.11 4.69
C ASP A 88 -26.05 -32.20 4.25
N TYR A 89 -25.54 -32.42 3.04
CA TYR A 89 -24.49 -31.61 2.43
C TYR A 89 -24.90 -30.13 2.24
N GLY A 90 -26.20 -29.87 2.02
CA GLY A 90 -26.72 -28.51 1.88
C GLY A 90 -26.51 -27.66 3.14
N MET A 91 -26.71 -28.26 4.31
CA MET A 91 -26.52 -27.57 5.60
C MET A 91 -25.06 -27.23 5.86
N GLN A 92 -24.11 -28.12 5.51
CA GLN A 92 -22.68 -27.83 5.59
C GLN A 92 -22.32 -26.55 4.81
N ARG A 93 -22.88 -26.39 3.61
CA ARG A 93 -22.58 -25.25 2.75
C ARG A 93 -23.12 -23.93 3.29
N ILE A 94 -24.28 -23.96 3.96
CA ILE A 94 -24.84 -22.78 4.64
C ILE A 94 -23.95 -22.37 5.82
N TYR A 95 -23.46 -23.32 6.62
CA TYR A 95 -22.55 -23.00 7.72
C TYR A 95 -21.21 -22.43 7.21
N ALA A 96 -20.67 -22.98 6.12
CA ALA A 96 -19.45 -22.47 5.50
C ALA A 96 -19.62 -21.01 5.02
N THR A 97 -20.75 -20.67 4.38
CA THR A 97 -21.00 -19.29 3.92
C THR A 97 -21.23 -18.32 5.07
N MET A 98 -21.89 -18.74 6.15
CA MET A 98 -22.02 -17.94 7.37
C MET A 98 -20.65 -17.64 8.00
N GLY A 99 -19.77 -18.64 8.08
CA GLY A 99 -18.39 -18.46 8.55
C GLY A 99 -17.64 -17.42 7.72
N GLY A 100 -17.79 -17.47 6.39
CA GLY A 100 -17.24 -16.47 5.48
C GLY A 100 -17.74 -15.05 5.78
N MET A 101 -19.07 -14.88 5.93
CA MET A 101 -19.68 -13.58 6.23
C MET A 101 -19.20 -12.98 7.55
N ILE A 102 -19.02 -13.81 8.59
CA ILE A 102 -18.59 -13.37 9.92
C ILE A 102 -17.08 -13.11 9.96
N SER A 103 -16.28 -13.92 9.27
CA SER A 103 -14.82 -13.80 9.27
C SER A 103 -14.32 -12.51 8.64
N SER A 104 -15.02 -12.00 7.62
CA SER A 104 -14.64 -10.77 6.91
C SER A 104 -14.54 -9.53 7.83
N PRO A 105 -15.59 -9.13 8.57
CA PRO A 105 -15.50 -7.99 9.48
C PRO A 105 -14.57 -8.25 10.67
N LEU A 106 -14.47 -9.49 11.15
CA LEU A 106 -13.54 -9.84 12.24
C LEU A 106 -12.08 -9.65 11.82
N SER A 107 -11.72 -10.07 10.60
CA SER A 107 -10.38 -9.85 10.06
C SER A 107 -10.08 -8.36 9.90
N GLY A 108 -11.04 -7.59 9.40
CA GLY A 108 -10.90 -6.13 9.28
C GLY A 108 -10.65 -5.47 10.63
N LEU A 109 -11.48 -5.78 11.63
CA LEU A 109 -11.31 -5.28 12.99
C LEU A 109 -9.98 -5.65 13.63
N LEU A 110 -9.50 -6.88 13.39
CA LEU A 110 -8.21 -7.35 13.90
C LEU A 110 -7.04 -6.56 13.29
N ILE A 111 -7.08 -6.35 11.97
CA ILE A 111 -6.07 -5.57 11.24
C ILE A 111 -6.10 -4.12 11.74
N ASP A 112 -7.28 -3.53 11.85
CA ASP A 112 -7.45 -2.16 12.33
C ASP A 112 -6.93 -2.00 13.76
N TYR A 113 -7.21 -2.95 14.65
CA TYR A 113 -6.71 -2.95 16.03
C TYR A 113 -5.20 -3.05 16.09
N ALA A 114 -4.60 -4.00 15.36
CA ALA A 114 -3.15 -4.17 15.29
C ALA A 114 -2.46 -2.95 14.65
N SER A 115 -3.16 -2.23 13.78
CA SER A 115 -2.69 -1.02 13.13
C SER A 115 -2.94 0.28 13.92
N ARG A 116 -3.50 0.22 15.14
CA ARG A 116 -3.70 1.43 15.96
C ARG A 116 -2.35 1.97 16.45
N GLY A 117 -2.01 3.18 16.04
CA GLY A 117 -0.84 3.92 16.54
C GLY A 117 0.36 3.97 15.58
N ILE A 118 0.32 3.23 14.47
CA ILE A 118 1.24 3.43 13.34
C ILE A 118 0.62 4.49 12.42
N GLY A 119 1.15 5.72 12.47
CA GLY A 119 0.66 6.89 11.71
C GLY A 119 0.83 6.82 10.19
N TYR A 120 1.08 5.63 9.64
CA TYR A 120 1.18 5.34 8.22
C TYR A 120 0.43 4.03 7.94
N THR A 121 -0.55 4.10 7.05
CA THR A 121 -1.19 2.93 6.46
C THR A 121 -0.27 2.39 5.36
N ASP A 122 0.31 1.21 5.58
CA ASP A 122 1.15 0.56 4.58
C ASP A 122 0.25 -0.01 3.48
N PHE A 123 0.17 0.69 2.35
CA PHE A 123 -0.62 0.29 1.17
C PHE A 123 0.23 -0.39 0.08
N ARG A 124 1.44 -0.85 0.40
CA ARG A 124 2.39 -1.39 -0.58
C ARG A 124 2.31 -2.91 -0.78
#